data_AF-A0A5N6IV08-F1
#
_entry.id   AF-A0A5N6IV08-F1
#
_cell.length_a   1.000
_cell.length_b   1.000
_cell.length_c   1.000
_cell.angle_alpha   90.00
_cell.angle_beta   90.00
_cell.angle_gamma   90.00
#
_symmetry.space_group_name_H-M   'P 1'
#
loop_
_entity.id
_entity.type
_entity.pdbx_description
1 polymer ?
#
loop_
_entity_poly.entity_id
_entity_poly.type
_entity_poly.pdbx_seq_one_letter_code
_entity_poly.pdbx_strand_id
1 'polypeptide(L)'
;MGIPDSTNSDKFHSWANLPTSREQFARESSENMRRHFPSCRPLPGAENILSILSQARSASSGSRIELALASSTKSHSYELKTSRPETKHLFDFFPPDRRVLGDDPRVRQGRGKPAPDIYLVALQSLNLAATASSAKPILPHECLVFEDSVIGVEAGRRAGMRVVWVPHLGVAIEYQARQKEVLAGRVGIIEIGDEEQLGQLDDGWAESIPSLGHFDYGKYGIEIPP
;
A
#
# COMPACT_ATOMS: atom_id res chain seq x y z
N MET A 1 12.76 0.97 -1.91
CA MET A 1 11.47 0.87 -2.65
C MET A 1 10.44 1.72 -1.92
N GLY A 2 9.43 2.25 -2.62
CA GLY A 2 8.31 2.98 -2.02
C GLY A 2 8.44 4.51 -1.99
N ILE A 3 9.65 5.07 -1.85
CA ILE A 3 9.86 6.53 -1.80
C ILE A 3 9.87 7.11 -3.22
N PRO A 4 8.93 8.03 -3.56
CA PRO A 4 8.90 8.68 -4.86
C PRO A 4 10.22 9.34 -5.21
N ASP A 5 10.68 9.16 -6.46
CA ASP A 5 11.89 9.77 -7.05
C ASP A 5 13.22 9.53 -6.30
N SER A 6 13.22 8.69 -5.27
CA SER A 6 14.41 8.38 -4.45
C SER A 6 15.59 7.87 -5.28
N THR A 7 15.33 7.09 -6.33
CA THR A 7 16.37 6.50 -7.18
C THR A 7 16.98 7.48 -8.18
N ASN A 8 16.37 8.64 -8.43
CA ASN A 8 16.98 9.71 -9.24
C ASN A 8 17.43 10.90 -8.38
N SER A 9 17.34 10.78 -7.04
CA SER A 9 17.65 11.84 -6.08
C SER A 9 19.15 12.08 -5.91
N ASP A 10 19.52 13.28 -5.44
CA ASP A 10 20.91 13.63 -5.20
C ASP A 10 21.63 12.64 -4.30
N LYS A 11 20.96 12.30 -3.19
CA LYS A 11 21.42 11.32 -2.23
C LYS A 11 21.82 9.98 -2.87
N PHE A 12 21.01 9.45 -3.78
CA PHE A 12 21.29 8.15 -4.39
C PHE A 12 22.52 8.18 -5.31
N HIS A 13 22.61 9.14 -6.24
CA HIS A 13 23.76 9.16 -7.15
C HIS A 13 25.05 9.52 -6.43
N SER A 14 25.01 10.40 -5.42
CA SER A 14 26.19 10.71 -4.60
C SER A 14 26.67 9.47 -3.85
N TRP A 15 25.74 8.69 -3.27
CA TRP A 15 26.08 7.44 -2.59
C TRP A 15 26.62 6.37 -3.54
N ALA A 16 25.98 6.18 -4.70
CA ALA A 16 26.36 5.17 -5.69
C ALA A 16 27.52 5.59 -6.60
N ASN A 17 28.00 6.83 -6.49
CA ASN A 17 29.04 7.42 -7.33
C ASN A 17 28.79 7.21 -8.85
N LEU A 18 27.57 7.51 -9.30
CA LEU A 18 27.17 7.26 -10.69
C LEU A 18 27.82 8.27 -11.64
N PRO A 19 28.48 7.82 -12.73
CA PRO A 19 29.09 8.71 -13.72
C PRO A 19 28.06 9.37 -14.66
N THR A 20 26.80 8.95 -14.58
CA THR A 20 25.71 9.34 -15.48
C THR A 20 24.94 10.56 -14.97
N SER A 21 24.52 11.44 -15.88
CA SER A 21 23.67 12.61 -15.53
C SER A 21 22.27 12.18 -15.07
N ARG A 22 21.56 13.07 -14.37
CA ARG A 22 20.17 12.84 -13.93
C ARG A 22 19.22 12.58 -15.07
N GLU A 23 19.34 13.39 -16.11
CA GLU A 23 18.49 13.31 -17.28
C GLU A 23 18.71 11.98 -18.00
N GLN A 24 19.96 11.58 -18.17
CA GLN A 24 20.29 10.30 -18.78
C GLN A 24 19.80 9.13 -17.93
N PHE A 25 20.03 9.15 -16.61
CA PHE A 25 19.55 8.09 -15.71
C PHE A 25 18.03 7.99 -15.71
N ALA A 26 17.31 9.11 -15.64
CA ALA A 26 15.84 9.14 -15.68
C ALA A 26 15.30 8.56 -17.00
N ARG A 27 15.93 8.91 -18.13
CA ARG A 27 15.57 8.38 -19.45
C ARG A 27 15.80 6.87 -19.52
N GLU A 28 16.99 6.39 -19.17
CA GLU A 28 17.34 4.97 -19.19
C GLU A 28 16.48 4.15 -18.21
N SER A 29 16.20 4.69 -17.03
CA SER A 29 15.28 4.08 -16.05
C SER A 29 13.87 3.95 -16.63
N SER A 30 13.35 5.00 -17.27
CA SER A 30 12.04 4.99 -17.92
C SER A 30 11.98 3.98 -19.08
N GLU A 31 13.04 3.88 -19.89
CA GLU A 31 13.15 2.87 -20.94
C GLU A 31 13.16 1.45 -20.36
N ASN A 32 13.90 1.21 -19.28
CA ASN A 32 13.92 -0.08 -18.60
C ASN A 32 12.55 -0.44 -17.99
N MET A 33 11.87 0.53 -17.36
CA MET A 33 10.52 0.33 -16.85
C MET A 33 9.55 -0.07 -17.97
N ARG A 34 9.61 0.60 -19.13
CA ARG A 34 8.80 0.24 -20.31
C ARG A 34 9.08 -1.16 -20.83
N ARG A 35 10.34 -1.61 -20.79
CA ARG A 35 10.73 -2.97 -21.21
C ARG A 35 10.28 -4.04 -20.22
N HIS A 36 10.40 -3.78 -18.91
CA HIS A 36 10.26 -4.82 -17.89
C HIS A 36 8.89 -4.84 -17.18
N PHE A 37 8.20 -3.72 -17.02
CA PHE A 37 6.89 -3.70 -16.34
C PHE A 37 5.83 -4.59 -17.00
N PRO A 38 5.79 -4.75 -18.35
CA PRO A 38 4.89 -5.70 -18.98
C PRO A 38 5.14 -7.18 -18.61
N SER A 39 6.26 -7.49 -17.92
CA SER A 39 6.57 -8.83 -17.43
C SER A 39 6.22 -9.06 -15.95
N CYS A 40 5.69 -8.04 -15.25
CA CYS A 40 5.30 -8.14 -13.85
C CYS A 40 4.27 -9.26 -13.62
N ARG A 41 4.41 -9.98 -12.51
CA ARG A 41 3.48 -11.03 -12.09
C ARG A 41 2.99 -10.76 -10.67
N PRO A 42 1.77 -11.21 -10.32
CA PRO A 42 1.31 -11.20 -8.94
C PRO A 42 2.30 -11.91 -8.01
N LEU A 43 2.47 -11.40 -6.79
CA LEU A 43 3.22 -12.11 -5.77
C LEU A 43 2.44 -13.36 -5.30
N PRO A 44 3.13 -14.42 -4.85
CA PRO A 44 2.47 -15.60 -4.28
C PRO A 44 1.46 -15.23 -3.19
N GLY A 45 0.25 -15.76 -3.30
CA GLY A 45 -0.85 -15.50 -2.35
C GLY A 45 -1.70 -14.27 -2.64
N ALA A 46 -1.29 -13.37 -3.55
CA ALA A 46 -2.05 -12.15 -3.85
C ALA A 46 -3.44 -12.44 -4.44
N GLU A 47 -3.54 -13.38 -5.39
CA GLU A 47 -4.82 -13.76 -5.98
C GLU A 47 -5.71 -14.47 -4.96
N ASN A 48 -5.13 -15.37 -4.16
CA ASN A 48 -5.86 -16.11 -3.13
C ASN A 48 -6.46 -15.17 -2.07
N ILE A 49 -5.67 -14.24 -1.54
CA ILE A 49 -6.16 -13.33 -0.51
C ILE A 49 -7.26 -12.41 -1.05
N LEU A 50 -7.12 -11.86 -2.27
CA LEU A 50 -8.16 -11.01 -2.86
C LEU A 50 -9.44 -11.79 -3.17
N SER A 51 -9.31 -13.02 -3.68
CA SER A 51 -10.44 -13.91 -3.90
C SER A 51 -11.22 -14.18 -2.61
N ILE A 52 -10.52 -14.56 -1.54
CA ILE A 52 -11.11 -14.79 -0.21
C ILE A 52 -11.76 -13.52 0.32
N LEU A 53 -11.04 -12.40 0.34
CA LEU A 53 -11.55 -11.15 0.91
C LEU A 53 -12.76 -10.61 0.13
N SER A 54 -12.82 -10.80 -1.20
CA SER A 54 -13.97 -10.36 -2.01
C SER A 54 -15.27 -11.08 -1.66
N GLN A 55 -15.18 -12.25 -1.03
CA GLN A 55 -16.33 -13.05 -0.61
C GLN A 55 -16.56 -12.96 0.91
N ALA A 56 -15.55 -12.53 1.66
CA ALA A 56 -15.54 -12.46 3.10
C ALA A 56 -16.51 -11.43 3.69
N ARG A 57 -16.79 -11.61 4.98
CA ARG A 57 -17.62 -10.71 5.78
C ARG A 57 -16.92 -10.32 7.07
N SER A 58 -17.28 -9.16 7.61
CA SER A 58 -16.90 -8.77 8.96
C SER A 58 -17.71 -9.58 9.97
N ALA A 59 -17.04 -10.25 10.91
CA ALA A 59 -17.67 -10.98 12.01
C ALA A 59 -18.50 -10.05 12.92
N SER A 60 -18.10 -8.79 13.05
CA SER A 60 -18.77 -7.84 13.96
C SER A 60 -20.04 -7.23 13.37
N SER A 61 -20.10 -7.05 12.06
CA SER A 61 -21.22 -6.37 11.39
C SER A 61 -21.99 -7.24 10.39
N GLY A 62 -21.47 -8.41 10.03
CA GLY A 62 -21.98 -9.26 8.94
C GLY A 62 -21.88 -8.64 7.55
N SER A 63 -21.35 -7.42 7.42
CA SER A 63 -21.20 -6.73 6.15
C SER A 63 -20.10 -7.36 5.30
N ARG A 64 -20.22 -7.27 3.98
CA ARG A 64 -19.15 -7.72 3.08
C ARG A 64 -17.88 -6.91 3.32
N ILE A 65 -16.73 -7.55 3.14
CA ILE A 65 -15.45 -6.84 3.11
C ILE A 65 -15.36 -6.09 1.77
N GLU A 66 -15.11 -4.79 1.87
CA GLU A 66 -14.93 -3.92 0.71
C GLU A 66 -13.43 -3.77 0.38
N LEU A 67 -13.10 -3.74 -0.92
CA LEU A 67 -11.72 -3.68 -1.41
C LEU A 67 -11.45 -2.38 -2.18
N ALA A 68 -10.31 -1.76 -1.89
CA ALA A 68 -9.77 -0.61 -2.62
C ALA A 68 -8.26 -0.76 -2.85
N LEU A 69 -7.76 -0.14 -3.92
CA LEU A 69 -6.34 -0.09 -4.24
C LEU A 69 -5.80 1.31 -3.91
N ALA A 70 -4.71 1.39 -3.16
CA ALA A 70 -4.02 2.64 -2.84
C ALA A 70 -2.52 2.51 -3.19
N SER A 71 -2.09 3.03 -4.34
CA SER A 71 -0.74 2.87 -4.85
C SER A 71 -0.10 4.19 -5.27
N SER A 72 1.15 4.42 -4.86
CA SER A 72 1.94 5.59 -5.29
C SER A 72 2.41 5.51 -6.76
N THR A 73 2.08 4.43 -7.48
CA THR A 73 2.39 4.30 -8.90
C THR A 73 1.53 5.27 -9.72
N LYS A 74 2.13 5.98 -10.68
CA LYS A 74 1.39 6.83 -11.62
C LYS A 74 0.65 5.98 -12.66
N SER A 75 -0.38 6.54 -13.27
CA SER A 75 -1.28 5.86 -14.22
C SER A 75 -0.54 5.17 -15.37
N HIS A 76 0.43 5.84 -16.01
CA HIS A 76 1.21 5.23 -17.09
C HIS A 76 2.01 3.98 -16.64
N SER A 77 2.60 4.02 -15.44
CA SER A 77 3.33 2.86 -14.90
C SER A 77 2.39 1.76 -14.43
N TYR A 78 1.22 2.12 -13.90
CA TYR A 78 0.17 1.18 -13.54
C TYR A 78 -0.24 0.35 -14.77
N GLU A 79 -0.60 1.01 -15.87
CA GLU A 79 -1.04 0.35 -17.11
C GLU A 79 -0.02 -0.67 -17.62
N LEU A 80 1.27 -0.32 -17.60
CA LEU A 80 2.34 -1.23 -18.00
C LEU A 80 2.44 -2.44 -17.05
N LYS A 81 2.41 -2.21 -15.73
CA LYS A 81 2.48 -3.27 -14.72
C LYS A 81 1.29 -4.22 -14.73
N THR A 82 0.12 -3.74 -15.18
CA THR A 82 -1.13 -4.51 -15.21
C THR A 82 -1.50 -5.03 -16.60
N SER A 83 -0.57 -4.95 -17.56
CA SER A 83 -0.84 -5.29 -18.96
C SER A 83 -1.00 -6.78 -19.23
N ARG A 84 -0.46 -7.65 -18.36
CA ARG A 84 -0.63 -9.10 -18.51
C ARG A 84 -2.02 -9.56 -18.06
N PRO A 85 -2.58 -10.62 -18.67
CA PRO A 85 -3.86 -11.18 -18.26
C PRO A 85 -3.92 -11.52 -16.76
N GLU A 86 -2.87 -12.15 -16.22
CA GLU A 86 -2.86 -12.59 -14.82
C GLU A 86 -2.85 -11.41 -13.84
N THR A 87 -2.09 -10.36 -14.17
CA THR A 87 -2.13 -9.10 -13.38
C THR A 87 -3.44 -8.36 -13.56
N LYS A 88 -4.01 -8.34 -14.75
CA LYS A 88 -5.28 -7.66 -15.01
C LYS A 88 -6.40 -8.26 -14.18
N HIS A 89 -6.50 -9.60 -14.18
CA HIS A 89 -7.46 -10.34 -13.36
C HIS A 89 -7.33 -10.02 -11.86
N LEU A 90 -6.09 -9.92 -11.36
CA LEU A 90 -5.83 -9.54 -9.97
C LEU A 90 -6.41 -8.14 -9.62
N PHE A 91 -6.39 -7.21 -10.56
CA PHE A 91 -6.90 -5.86 -10.31
C PHE A 91 -8.40 -5.70 -10.57
N ASP A 92 -9.06 -6.70 -11.16
CA ASP A 92 -10.52 -6.70 -11.35
C ASP A 92 -11.29 -6.79 -10.03
N PHE A 93 -10.65 -7.25 -8.94
CA PHE A 93 -11.18 -7.16 -7.57
C PHE A 93 -11.37 -5.73 -7.06
N PHE A 94 -10.74 -4.74 -7.69
CA PHE A 94 -10.86 -3.33 -7.34
C PHE A 94 -11.61 -2.58 -8.45
N PRO A 95 -12.86 -2.16 -8.22
CA PRO A 95 -13.58 -1.27 -9.15
C PRO A 95 -12.77 0.01 -9.49
N PRO A 96 -12.86 0.56 -10.71
CA PRO A 96 -12.06 1.70 -11.14
C PRO A 96 -12.14 2.94 -10.23
N ASP A 97 -13.32 3.25 -9.68
CA ASP A 97 -13.57 4.35 -8.75
C ASP A 97 -12.90 4.17 -7.38
N ARG A 98 -12.50 2.93 -7.06
CA ARG A 98 -11.81 2.54 -5.82
C ARG A 98 -10.31 2.30 -6.02
N ARG A 99 -9.77 2.68 -7.18
CA ARG A 99 -8.33 2.67 -7.46
C ARG A 99 -7.78 4.09 -7.28
N VAL A 100 -6.94 4.28 -6.27
CA VAL A 100 -6.24 5.53 -6.00
C VAL A 100 -4.78 5.36 -6.41
N LEU A 101 -4.37 6.07 -7.45
CA LEU A 101 -3.02 6.03 -8.01
C LEU A 101 -2.20 7.26 -7.58
N GLY A 102 -0.89 7.25 -7.84
CA GLY A 102 0.04 8.28 -7.37
C GLY A 102 -0.14 9.65 -8.04
N ASP A 103 -0.88 9.69 -9.14
CA ASP A 103 -1.29 10.90 -9.86
C ASP A 103 -2.80 11.19 -9.74
N ASP A 104 -3.48 10.55 -8.77
CA ASP A 104 -4.88 10.81 -8.49
C ASP A 104 -5.06 12.25 -7.94
N PRO A 105 -5.89 13.09 -8.56
CA PRO A 105 -6.05 14.50 -8.17
C PRO A 105 -6.70 14.68 -6.79
N ARG A 106 -7.32 13.63 -6.23
CA ARG A 106 -7.89 13.65 -4.88
C ARG A 106 -6.81 13.60 -3.80
N VAL A 107 -5.62 13.10 -4.14
CA VAL A 107 -4.46 13.11 -3.23
C VAL A 107 -3.78 14.47 -3.37
N ARG A 108 -3.70 15.22 -2.25
CA ARG A 108 -3.09 16.56 -2.24
C ARG A 108 -1.63 16.49 -2.73
N GLN A 109 -1.22 17.47 -3.52
CA GLN A 109 0.16 17.54 -4.00
C GLN A 109 1.14 17.59 -2.83
N GLY A 110 2.23 16.80 -2.93
CA GLY A 110 3.22 16.65 -1.85
C GLY A 110 2.76 15.80 -0.67
N ARG A 111 1.52 15.28 -0.68
CA ARG A 111 0.95 14.43 0.37
C ARG A 111 0.89 12.95 -0.04
N GLY A 112 1.90 12.48 -0.76
CA GLY A 112 2.14 11.05 -0.92
C GLY A 112 2.64 10.42 0.39
N LYS A 113 2.77 9.09 0.41
CA LYS A 113 3.33 8.36 1.56
C LYS A 113 4.67 8.98 1.99
N PRO A 114 4.90 9.23 3.29
CA PRO A 114 4.19 8.69 4.45
C PRO A 114 2.92 9.46 4.87
N ALA A 115 2.45 10.47 4.14
CA ALA A 115 1.17 11.08 4.46
C ALA A 115 0.00 10.08 4.28
N PRO A 116 -1.05 10.16 5.12
CA PRO A 116 -2.18 9.23 5.10
C PRO A 116 -3.16 9.43 3.93
N ASP A 117 -3.01 10.53 3.18
CA ASP A 117 -4.01 11.00 2.21
C ASP A 117 -4.45 9.93 1.21
N ILE A 118 -3.53 9.11 0.69
CA ILE A 118 -3.88 8.06 -0.28
C ILE A 118 -4.83 7.00 0.30
N TYR A 119 -4.66 6.64 1.58
CA TYR A 119 -5.53 5.70 2.27
C TYR A 119 -6.86 6.34 2.66
N LEU A 120 -6.84 7.61 3.09
CA LEU A 120 -8.06 8.35 3.40
C LEU A 120 -8.93 8.56 2.15
N VAL A 121 -8.33 8.83 0.99
CA VAL A 121 -9.04 8.90 -0.30
C VAL A 121 -9.59 7.53 -0.70
N ALA A 122 -8.86 6.45 -0.47
CA ALA A 122 -9.36 5.10 -0.72
C ALA A 122 -10.58 4.79 0.16
N LEU A 123 -10.53 5.12 1.46
CA LEU A 123 -11.65 4.99 2.38
C LEU A 123 -12.86 5.83 1.96
N GLN A 124 -12.64 7.07 1.54
CA GLN A 124 -13.71 7.92 0.99
C GLN A 124 -14.37 7.26 -0.22
N SER A 125 -13.58 6.66 -1.12
CA SER A 125 -14.10 5.94 -2.30
C SER A 125 -14.98 4.74 -1.90
N LEU A 126 -14.57 3.98 -0.88
CA LEU A 126 -15.38 2.88 -0.33
C LEU A 126 -16.71 3.40 0.24
N ASN A 127 -16.67 4.49 1.01
CA ASN A 127 -17.84 5.05 1.67
C ASN A 127 -18.82 5.76 0.73
N LEU A 128 -18.35 6.30 -0.40
CA LEU A 128 -19.23 6.86 -1.44
C LEU A 128 -20.12 5.77 -2.05
N ALA A 129 -19.55 4.59 -2.32
CA ALA A 129 -20.32 3.44 -2.80
C ALA A 129 -21.32 2.93 -1.75
N ALA A 130 -20.95 2.97 -0.47
CA ALA A 130 -21.83 2.58 0.66
C ALA A 130 -22.99 3.56 0.89
N THR A 131 -22.78 4.86 0.62
CA THR A 131 -23.83 5.88 0.74
C THR A 131 -24.99 5.61 -0.23
N ALA A 132 -24.70 5.06 -1.40
CA ALA A 132 -25.73 4.64 -2.36
C ALA A 132 -26.58 3.45 -1.88
N SER A 133 -26.09 2.68 -0.90
CA SER A 133 -26.76 1.48 -0.36
C SER A 133 -27.29 1.65 1.07
N SER A 134 -27.30 2.87 1.62
CA SER A 134 -27.69 3.17 3.01
C SER A 134 -26.87 2.39 4.06
N ALA A 135 -25.69 1.90 3.70
CA ALA A 135 -24.81 1.20 4.61
C ALA A 135 -24.09 2.19 5.54
N LYS A 136 -23.79 1.75 6.77
CA LYS A 136 -23.01 2.55 7.73
C LYS A 136 -21.61 2.82 7.13
N PRO A 137 -21.09 4.06 7.22
CA PRO A 137 -19.73 4.36 6.78
C PRO A 137 -18.69 3.53 7.54
N ILE A 138 -17.70 3.03 6.81
CA ILE A 138 -16.51 2.37 7.32
C ILE A 138 -15.62 3.43 7.98
N LEU A 139 -15.17 3.15 9.21
CA LEU A 139 -14.27 4.01 9.96
C LEU A 139 -12.80 3.62 9.70
N PRO A 140 -11.83 4.53 9.90
CA PRO A 140 -10.42 4.21 9.66
C PRO A 140 -9.91 3.00 10.46
N HIS A 141 -10.34 2.86 11.72
CA HIS A 141 -9.94 1.73 12.57
C HIS A 141 -10.57 0.38 12.15
N GLU A 142 -11.57 0.40 11.27
CA GLU A 142 -12.17 -0.78 10.64
C GLU A 142 -11.44 -1.17 9.35
N CYS A 143 -10.50 -0.34 8.88
CA CYS A 143 -9.71 -0.61 7.69
C CYS A 143 -8.45 -1.42 8.01
N LEU A 144 -8.09 -2.31 7.08
CA LEU A 144 -6.87 -3.10 7.11
C LEU A 144 -6.03 -2.82 5.84
N VAL A 145 -4.82 -2.31 6.03
CA VAL A 145 -3.87 -2.00 4.97
C VAL A 145 -2.84 -3.12 4.83
N PHE A 146 -2.62 -3.61 3.61
CA PHE A 146 -1.48 -4.47 3.28
C PHE A 146 -0.38 -3.61 2.64
N GLU A 147 0.84 -3.66 3.17
CA GLU A 147 1.97 -2.84 2.71
C GLU A 147 3.28 -3.60 2.73
N ASP A 148 4.19 -3.29 1.81
CA ASP A 148 5.56 -3.82 1.79
C ASP A 148 6.59 -2.79 2.27
N SER A 149 6.26 -1.50 2.15
CA SER A 149 7.18 -0.39 2.40
C SER A 149 6.99 0.21 3.80
N VAL A 150 8.10 0.59 4.43
CA VAL A 150 8.09 1.25 5.75
C VAL A 150 7.33 2.59 5.75
N ILE A 151 7.42 3.37 4.67
CA ILE A 151 6.67 4.64 4.55
C ILE A 151 5.18 4.40 4.31
N GLY A 152 4.81 3.26 3.71
CA GLY A 152 3.43 2.87 3.52
C GLY A 152 2.81 2.41 4.83
N VAL A 153 3.57 1.67 5.64
CA VAL A 153 3.16 1.35 7.01
C VAL A 153 2.91 2.63 7.79
N GLU A 154 3.85 3.58 7.78
CA GLU A 154 3.67 4.88 8.44
C GLU A 154 2.42 5.62 7.95
N ALA A 155 2.18 5.66 6.64
CA ALA A 155 0.96 6.27 6.09
C ALA A 155 -0.33 5.57 6.55
N GLY A 156 -0.33 4.23 6.63
CA GLY A 156 -1.48 3.47 7.14
C GLY A 156 -1.73 3.76 8.63
N ARG A 157 -0.65 3.83 9.43
CA ARG A 157 -0.72 4.21 10.84
C ARG A 157 -1.29 5.62 11.02
N ARG A 158 -0.77 6.59 10.27
CA ARG A 158 -1.23 7.98 10.31
C ARG A 158 -2.69 8.14 9.86
N ALA A 159 -3.17 7.23 9.03
CA ALA A 159 -4.58 7.19 8.62
C ALA A 159 -5.50 6.63 9.72
N GLY A 160 -4.96 6.16 10.85
CA GLY A 160 -5.72 5.49 11.91
C GLY A 160 -6.13 4.06 11.56
N MET A 161 -5.51 3.46 10.54
CA MET A 161 -5.85 2.14 10.02
C MET A 161 -4.95 1.06 10.60
N ARG A 162 -5.46 -0.18 10.65
CA ARG A 162 -4.64 -1.35 10.99
C ARG A 162 -3.73 -1.68 9.80
N VAL A 163 -2.52 -2.18 10.05
CA VAL A 163 -1.56 -2.47 8.99
C VAL A 163 -0.97 -3.88 9.11
N VAL A 164 -0.93 -4.60 8.00
CA VAL A 164 -0.19 -5.86 7.85
C VAL A 164 1.00 -5.56 6.95
N TRP A 165 2.19 -5.56 7.54
CA TRP A 165 3.44 -5.31 6.85
C TRP A 165 4.01 -6.62 6.29
N VAL A 166 4.07 -6.73 4.97
CA VAL A 166 4.56 -7.88 4.20
C VAL A 166 5.82 -7.48 3.41
N PRO A 167 6.96 -7.25 4.10
CA PRO A 167 8.17 -6.76 3.45
C PRO A 167 8.82 -7.80 2.56
N HIS A 168 9.49 -7.33 1.51
CA HIS A 168 10.54 -8.11 0.87
C HIS A 168 11.64 -8.46 1.88
N LEU A 169 12.25 -9.66 1.78
CA LEU A 169 13.24 -10.16 2.73
C LEU A 169 14.37 -9.16 3.01
N GLY A 170 14.90 -8.51 1.97
CA GLY A 170 15.95 -7.49 2.14
C GLY A 170 15.52 -6.29 2.99
N VAL A 171 14.24 -5.87 2.90
CA VAL A 171 13.69 -4.80 3.74
C VAL A 171 13.48 -5.30 5.17
N ALA A 172 13.00 -6.53 5.34
CA ALA A 172 12.83 -7.14 6.66
C ALA A 172 14.17 -7.22 7.43
N ILE A 173 15.25 -7.62 6.74
CA ILE A 173 16.60 -7.69 7.31
C ILE A 173 17.09 -6.29 7.69
N GLU A 174 16.98 -5.31 6.77
CA GLU A 174 17.41 -3.93 7.01
C GLU A 174 16.76 -3.32 8.26
N TYR A 175 15.47 -3.57 8.46
CA TYR A 175 14.71 -3.01 9.57
C TYR A 175 14.53 -3.95 10.76
N GLN A 176 15.22 -5.09 10.83
CA GLN A 176 15.02 -6.10 11.88
C GLN A 176 15.17 -5.50 13.29
N ALA A 177 16.22 -4.70 13.52
CA ALA A 177 16.48 -4.06 14.81
C ALA A 177 15.47 -2.95 15.14
N ARG A 178 14.80 -2.37 14.13
CA ARG A 178 13.85 -1.27 14.25
C ARG A 178 12.42 -1.69 13.92
N GLN A 179 12.13 -3.00 13.93
CA GLN A 179 10.84 -3.53 13.49
C GLN A 179 9.67 -2.92 14.29
N LYS A 180 9.85 -2.74 15.60
CA LYS A 180 8.83 -2.10 16.45
C LYS A 180 8.52 -0.65 16.03
N GLU A 181 9.55 0.10 15.62
CA GLU A 181 9.37 1.46 15.10
C GLU A 181 8.64 1.44 13.75
N VAL A 182 8.97 0.48 12.87
CA VAL A 182 8.23 0.30 11.60
C VAL A 182 6.75 0.08 11.88
N LEU A 183 6.41 -0.87 12.76
CA LEU A 183 5.02 -1.20 13.08
C LEU A 183 4.27 -0.05 13.77
N ALA A 184 4.97 0.82 14.49
CA ALA A 184 4.41 2.05 15.04
C ALA A 184 4.33 3.21 14.02
N GLY A 185 4.91 3.05 12.82
CA GLY A 185 5.05 4.13 11.84
C GLY A 185 6.07 5.19 12.22
N ARG A 186 7.00 4.89 13.14
CA ARG A 186 7.93 5.86 13.75
C ARG A 186 9.34 5.82 13.18
N VAL A 187 9.53 5.32 11.96
CA VAL A 187 10.87 5.21 11.35
C VAL A 187 11.45 6.59 11.04
N GLY A 188 10.60 7.56 10.69
CA GLY A 188 10.99 8.96 10.50
C GLY A 188 11.88 9.17 9.28
N ILE A 189 11.70 8.42 8.19
CA ILE A 189 12.52 8.56 6.98
C ILE A 189 12.25 9.89 6.28
N ILE A 190 10.99 10.33 6.31
CA ILE A 190 10.53 11.59 5.73
C ILE A 190 9.75 12.32 6.81
N GLU A 191 10.29 13.43 7.29
CA GLU A 191 9.63 14.27 8.28
C GLU A 191 8.52 15.08 7.61
N ILE A 192 7.27 14.83 8.02
CA ILE A 192 6.09 15.53 7.51
C ILE A 192 5.26 16.21 8.62
N GLY A 193 5.77 16.25 9.86
CA GLY A 193 5.06 16.74 11.04
C GLY A 193 4.01 15.76 11.57
N ASP A 194 3.05 16.28 12.34
CA ASP A 194 1.87 15.60 12.90
C ASP A 194 2.20 14.27 13.62
N GLU A 195 3.14 14.30 14.56
CA GLU A 195 3.60 13.10 15.26
C GLU A 195 2.52 12.43 16.13
N GLU A 196 1.45 13.16 16.48
CA GLU A 196 0.29 12.63 17.18
C GLU A 196 -0.49 11.58 16.37
N GLN A 197 -0.29 11.55 15.05
CA GLN A 197 -0.88 10.54 14.16
C GLN A 197 -0.12 9.20 14.21
N LEU A 198 1.07 9.16 14.83
CA LEU A 198 1.90 7.96 14.90
C LEU A 198 1.40 6.98 15.97
N GLY A 199 1.59 5.69 15.70
CA GLY A 199 1.23 4.62 16.63
C GLY A 199 2.09 4.60 17.89
N GLN A 200 1.77 3.72 18.84
CA GLN A 200 2.64 3.40 19.96
C GLN A 200 3.41 2.11 19.67
N LEU A 201 4.57 1.95 20.29
CA LEU A 201 5.31 0.70 20.19
C LEU A 201 4.48 -0.44 20.81
N ASP A 202 4.44 -1.59 20.14
CA ASP A 202 3.77 -2.80 20.61
C ASP A 202 2.25 -2.66 20.90
N ASP A 203 1.57 -1.68 20.27
CA ASP A 203 0.11 -1.48 20.42
C ASP A 203 -0.77 -2.50 19.68
N GLY A 204 -0.16 -3.42 18.92
CA GLY A 204 -0.85 -4.47 18.18
C GLY A 204 -1.67 -3.99 16.99
N TRP A 205 -1.57 -2.70 16.63
CA TRP A 205 -2.36 -2.12 15.54
C TRP A 205 -1.71 -2.35 14.17
N ALA A 206 -0.42 -2.70 14.15
CA ALA A 206 0.23 -3.28 13.00
C ALA A 206 0.95 -4.58 13.37
N GLU A 207 1.06 -5.47 12.39
CA GLU A 207 1.87 -6.69 12.48
C GLU A 207 2.75 -6.86 11.26
N SER A 208 3.73 -7.77 11.35
CA SER A 208 4.51 -8.20 10.19
C SER A 208 4.29 -9.69 9.94
N ILE A 209 4.11 -10.05 8.67
CA ILE A 209 4.05 -11.43 8.21
C ILE A 209 5.04 -11.64 7.04
N PRO A 210 5.64 -12.83 6.91
CA PRO A 210 6.66 -13.08 5.88
C PRO A 210 6.09 -13.22 4.47
N SER A 211 4.80 -13.54 4.34
CA SER A 211 4.08 -13.61 3.07
C SER A 211 2.58 -13.57 3.30
N LEU A 212 1.81 -13.26 2.24
CA LEU A 212 0.34 -13.22 2.29
C LEU A 212 -0.30 -14.57 2.67
N GLY A 213 0.41 -15.69 2.50
CA GLY A 213 -0.06 -17.02 2.92
C GLY A 213 -0.10 -17.23 4.44
N HIS A 214 0.51 -16.33 5.22
CA HIS A 214 0.52 -16.38 6.69
C HIS A 214 -0.53 -15.44 7.31
N PHE A 215 -1.39 -14.82 6.50
CA PHE A 215 -2.39 -13.90 7.01
C PHE A 215 -3.47 -14.63 7.81
N ASP A 216 -3.66 -14.24 9.06
CA ASP A 216 -4.68 -14.80 9.96
C ASP A 216 -5.98 -13.99 9.85
N TYR A 217 -6.92 -14.48 9.05
CA TYR A 217 -8.24 -13.86 8.87
C TYR A 217 -9.01 -13.73 10.18
N GLY A 218 -8.93 -14.74 11.07
CA GLY A 218 -9.66 -14.78 12.33
C GLY A 218 -9.22 -13.68 13.29
N LYS A 219 -7.92 -13.39 13.36
CA LYS A 219 -7.36 -12.27 14.13
C LYS A 219 -7.94 -10.90 13.75
N TYR A 220 -8.42 -10.76 12.52
CA TYR A 220 -9.02 -9.52 12.01
C TYR A 220 -10.55 -9.55 12.01
N GLY A 221 -11.17 -10.62 12.52
CA GLY A 221 -12.63 -10.78 12.50
C GLY A 221 -13.16 -10.91 11.08
N ILE A 222 -12.40 -11.55 10.19
CA ILE A 222 -12.79 -11.78 8.80
C ILE A 222 -13.34 -13.20 8.68
N GLU A 223 -14.62 -13.31 8.41
CA GLU A 223 -15.33 -14.56 8.20
C GLU A 223 -15.29 -14.94 6.71
N ILE A 224 -14.79 -16.14 6.43
CA ILE A 224 -14.75 -16.71 5.09
C ILE A 224 -16.04 -17.53 4.90
N PRO A 225 -16.84 -17.28 3.86
CA PRO A 225 -18.02 -18.09 3.58
C PRO A 225 -17.64 -19.57 3.36
N PRO A 226 -18.53 -20.51 3.73
CA PRO A 226 -18.31 -21.93 3.49
C PRO A 226 -18.29 -22.30 2.00
#